data_AF-A0A060HK71-F1
#
_entry.id   AF-A0A060HK71-F1
#
_cell.length_a   1.000
_cell.length_b   1.000
_cell.length_c   1.000
_cell.angle_alpha   90.00
_cell.angle_beta   90.00
_cell.angle_gamma   90.00
#
_symmetry.space_group_name_H-M   'P 1'
#
loop_
_entity.id
_entity.type
_entity.pdbx_description
1 polymer ?
#
loop_
_entity_poly.entity_id
_entity_poly.type
_entity_poly.pdbx_seq_one_letter_code
_entity_poly.pdbx_strand_id
1 'polypeptide(L)'
;MKIFCRLRNYIMSHWPFMQFLFPACSRILFVPVAPRPAILLFGKREPVMCAVCGRELKHKYKPREDWRIEGYLCSDCQIEKTKEFASRPQQQQQQEPDRCAMCKAELGDVAVKPRWQWEMEPGTLLCQPCFGRKEAEYNKRLNFCATCGAKIGFIRYNPKPAWKIQGQMCRKCWDERNQRK
;
A
#
# COMPACT_ATOMS: atom_id res chain seq x y z
N MET A 1 -28.72 -7.60 -26.70
CA MET A 1 -27.92 -8.75 -26.24
C MET A 1 -26.73 -8.24 -25.43
N LYS A 2 -26.54 -8.75 -24.20
CA LYS A 2 -25.29 -9.14 -23.51
C LYS A 2 -23.96 -8.77 -24.25
N ILE A 3 -22.86 -8.28 -23.66
CA ILE A 3 -22.30 -8.33 -22.30
C ILE A 3 -21.07 -7.36 -22.25
N PHE A 4 -20.80 -6.80 -21.06
CA PHE A 4 -19.55 -6.14 -20.64
C PHE A 4 -18.29 -7.02 -20.86
N CYS A 5 -17.15 -6.43 -21.22
CA CYS A 5 -15.95 -6.65 -20.40
C CYS A 5 -14.87 -5.59 -20.58
N ARG A 6 -14.64 -4.88 -19.48
CA ARG A 6 -13.47 -4.11 -19.13
C ARG A 6 -12.35 -5.12 -18.82
N LEU A 7 -11.24 -5.07 -19.55
CA LEU A 7 -10.00 -5.71 -19.13
C LEU A 7 -8.90 -4.67 -19.04
N ARG A 8 -8.51 -4.45 -17.79
CA ARG A 8 -7.36 -3.73 -17.30
C ARG A 8 -6.15 -4.61 -17.59
N ASN A 9 -5.22 -4.15 -18.42
CA ASN A 9 -3.87 -4.71 -18.49
C ASN A 9 -2.87 -3.64 -18.10
N TYR A 10 -2.43 -3.77 -16.86
CA TYR A 10 -1.11 -3.40 -16.38
C TYR A 10 -0.22 -4.58 -16.76
N ILE A 11 0.89 -4.38 -17.48
CA ILE A 11 2.14 -5.17 -17.38
C ILE A 11 3.17 -4.67 -18.42
N MET A 12 4.28 -4.20 -17.86
CA MET A 12 5.67 -4.47 -18.20
C MET A 12 6.35 -3.89 -19.45
N SER A 13 7.59 -3.48 -19.14
CA SER A 13 8.83 -3.69 -19.90
C SER A 13 9.04 -2.86 -21.14
N HIS A 14 9.58 -1.66 -20.91
CA HIS A 14 10.52 -1.00 -21.82
C HIS A 14 11.89 -1.69 -21.67
N TRP A 15 12.17 -2.68 -22.49
CA TRP A 15 13.54 -3.13 -22.79
C TRP A 15 13.70 -3.11 -24.31
N PRO A 16 14.67 -2.35 -24.85
CA PRO A 16 14.83 -2.19 -26.27
C PRO A 16 15.50 -3.44 -26.88
N PHE A 17 14.91 -3.89 -27.98
CA PHE A 17 15.61 -4.25 -29.22
C PHE A 17 17.11 -4.56 -29.06
N MET A 18 17.46 -5.84 -28.94
CA MET A 18 18.72 -6.33 -29.49
C MET A 18 18.44 -7.21 -30.70
N GLN A 19 19.20 -6.90 -31.73
CA GLN A 19 19.07 -7.36 -33.09
C GLN A 19 19.37 -8.86 -33.20
N PHE A 20 18.59 -9.52 -34.05
CA PHE A 20 18.91 -10.80 -34.64
C PHE A 20 20.25 -10.71 -35.40
N LEU A 21 21.21 -11.52 -34.99
CA LEU A 21 22.30 -11.99 -35.85
C LEU A 21 22.32 -13.51 -35.75
N PHE A 22 21.82 -14.17 -36.80
CA PHE A 22 22.04 -15.59 -37.03
C PHE A 22 23.51 -15.81 -37.43
N PRO A 23 24.15 -16.86 -36.89
CA PRO A 23 24.99 -17.66 -37.75
C PRO A 23 24.61 -19.15 -37.70
N ALA A 24 24.43 -19.65 -38.91
CA ALA A 24 24.72 -20.98 -39.43
C ALA A 24 25.01 -22.14 -38.45
N CYS A 25 24.24 -23.20 -38.66
CA CYS A 25 24.55 -24.61 -38.44
C CYS A 25 25.98 -24.92 -37.98
N SER A 26 26.11 -25.38 -36.75
CA SER A 26 27.21 -26.24 -36.33
C SER A 26 26.65 -27.40 -35.52
N ARG A 27 26.93 -28.61 -36.01
CA ARG A 27 26.83 -29.93 -35.37
C ARG A 27 26.40 -29.91 -33.91
N ILE A 28 25.19 -30.40 -33.64
CA ILE A 28 24.77 -30.79 -32.28
C ILE A 28 25.65 -31.97 -31.86
N LEU A 29 26.73 -31.69 -31.15
CA LEU A 29 27.40 -32.67 -30.32
C LEU A 29 26.48 -32.92 -29.13
N PHE A 30 25.86 -34.09 -29.07
CA PHE A 30 25.23 -34.60 -27.85
C PHE A 30 26.32 -34.78 -26.80
N VAL A 31 26.51 -33.75 -25.96
CA VAL A 31 27.28 -33.88 -24.72
C VAL A 31 26.42 -34.70 -23.76
N PRO A 32 26.91 -35.82 -23.21
CA PRO A 32 26.18 -36.54 -22.18
C PRO A 32 26.02 -35.60 -20.98
N VAL A 33 24.76 -35.28 -20.65
CA VAL A 33 24.43 -34.55 -19.41
C VAL A 33 24.79 -35.48 -18.26
N ALA A 34 25.92 -35.20 -17.60
CA ALA A 34 26.30 -35.89 -16.38
C ALA A 34 25.13 -35.79 -15.38
N PRO A 35 24.78 -36.88 -14.67
CA PRO A 35 23.75 -36.83 -13.65
C PRO A 35 24.15 -35.78 -12.60
N ARG A 36 23.20 -34.92 -12.23
CA ARG A 36 23.39 -33.92 -11.16
C ARG A 36 23.98 -34.64 -9.94
N PRO A 37 25.16 -34.26 -9.44
CA PRO A 37 25.69 -34.88 -8.24
C PRO A 37 24.68 -34.63 -7.12
N ALA A 38 24.29 -35.73 -6.46
CA ALA A 38 23.53 -35.69 -5.23
C ALA A 38 24.20 -34.68 -4.29
N ILE A 39 23.43 -33.69 -3.84
CA ILE A 39 23.92 -32.66 -2.92
C ILE A 39 24.35 -33.38 -1.64
N LEU A 40 25.66 -33.60 -1.50
CA LEU A 40 26.27 -33.97 -0.23
C LEU A 40 26.08 -32.79 0.72
N LEU A 41 25.03 -32.87 1.54
CA LEU A 41 24.64 -31.86 2.53
C LEU A 41 25.56 -31.83 3.76
N PHE A 42 26.87 -31.96 3.63
CA PHE A 42 27.78 -31.80 4.78
C PHE A 42 29.14 -31.20 4.38
N GLY A 43 29.11 -30.05 3.69
CA GLY A 43 30.25 -29.12 3.70
C GLY A 43 30.19 -28.27 4.96
N LYS A 44 31.23 -28.30 5.81
CA LYS A 44 31.37 -27.34 6.92
C LYS A 44 31.35 -25.93 6.31
N ARG A 45 30.29 -25.16 6.60
CA ARG A 45 30.19 -23.77 6.14
C ARG A 45 31.26 -22.97 6.87
N GLU A 46 32.07 -22.23 6.14
CA GLU A 46 33.04 -21.33 6.73
C GLU A 46 32.34 -20.32 7.66
N PRO A 47 32.96 -20.01 8.82
CA PRO A 47 32.40 -19.06 9.76
C PRO A 47 32.32 -17.68 9.12
N VAL A 48 31.10 -17.14 8.99
CA VAL A 48 30.91 -15.78 8.50
C VAL A 48 31.16 -14.83 9.66
N MET A 49 32.01 -13.83 9.45
CA MET A 49 32.37 -12.85 10.47
C MET A 49 31.52 -11.59 10.36
N CYS A 50 31.26 -10.95 11.50
CA CYS A 50 30.60 -9.66 11.54
C CYS A 50 31.48 -8.59 10.88
N ALA A 51 30.93 -7.82 9.94
CA ALA A 51 31.64 -6.74 9.26
C ALA A 51 32.09 -5.59 10.19
N VAL A 52 31.46 -5.46 11.37
CA VAL A 52 31.75 -4.37 12.33
C VAL A 52 32.64 -4.83 13.48
N CYS A 53 32.31 -5.95 14.15
CA CYS A 53 33.05 -6.41 15.33
C CYS A 53 33.93 -7.65 15.10
N GLY A 54 33.92 -8.23 13.89
CA GLY A 54 34.73 -9.40 13.57
C GLY A 54 34.34 -10.70 14.28
N ARG A 55 33.24 -10.73 15.07
CA ARG A 55 32.79 -11.96 15.75
C ARG A 55 32.15 -12.94 14.77
N GLU A 56 32.33 -14.24 15.01
CA GLU A 56 31.67 -15.30 14.25
C GLU A 56 30.14 -15.22 14.41
N LEU A 57 29.45 -15.26 13.27
CA LEU A 57 28.01 -15.08 13.20
C LEU A 57 27.27 -16.41 13.30
N LYS A 58 26.54 -16.61 14.40
CA LYS A 58 25.51 -17.65 14.50
C LYS A 58 24.28 -17.32 13.64
N HIS A 59 23.89 -16.04 13.62
CA HIS A 59 22.81 -15.50 12.79
C HIS A 59 23.33 -14.32 11.96
N LYS A 60 22.93 -14.27 10.69
CA LYS A 60 23.42 -13.31 9.70
C LYS A 60 22.36 -12.23 9.45
N TYR A 61 22.63 -10.99 9.84
CA TYR A 61 21.78 -9.84 9.50
C TYR A 61 22.36 -9.08 8.32
N LYS A 62 21.54 -8.83 7.30
CA LYS A 62 21.94 -7.98 6.16
C LYS A 62 21.67 -6.51 6.53
N PRO A 63 22.69 -5.63 6.51
CA PRO A 63 22.49 -4.19 6.67
C PRO A 63 21.51 -3.64 5.63
N ARG A 64 20.89 -2.49 5.93
CA ARG A 64 20.14 -1.75 4.92
C ARG A 64 21.11 -1.15 3.90
N GLU A 65 20.69 -1.05 2.64
CA GLU A 65 21.54 -0.59 1.53
C GLU A 65 22.03 0.85 1.71
N ASP A 66 21.25 1.70 2.40
CA ASP A 66 21.57 3.09 2.73
C ASP A 66 22.72 3.23 3.73
N TRP A 67 23.06 2.18 4.48
CA TRP A 67 24.12 2.23 5.50
C TRP A 67 25.52 2.04 4.92
N ARG A 68 25.63 1.59 3.66
CA ARG A 68 26.91 1.35 2.96
C ARG A 68 27.87 0.44 3.74
N ILE A 69 27.34 -0.59 4.42
CA ILE A 69 28.12 -1.61 5.13
C ILE A 69 28.08 -2.89 4.28
N GLU A 70 29.23 -3.32 3.79
CA GLU A 70 29.38 -4.57 3.06
C GLU A 70 29.55 -5.75 4.03
N GLY A 71 28.88 -6.86 3.74
CA GLY A 71 28.91 -8.06 4.58
C GLY A 71 27.71 -8.20 5.53
N TYR A 72 27.88 -9.00 6.58
CA TYR A 72 26.82 -9.33 7.53
C TYR A 72 27.12 -8.78 8.93
N LEU A 73 26.07 -8.47 9.68
CA LEU A 73 26.17 -8.00 11.06
C LEU A 73 25.69 -9.06 12.05
N CYS A 74 26.25 -9.01 13.26
CA CYS A 74 25.70 -9.71 14.41
C CYS A 74 24.50 -8.94 14.98
N SER A 75 23.72 -9.61 15.83
CA SER A 75 22.53 -9.02 16.47
C SER A 75 22.83 -7.69 17.15
N ASP A 76 23.91 -7.62 17.93
CA ASP A 76 24.27 -6.43 18.70
C ASP A 76 24.63 -5.25 17.78
N CYS A 77 25.51 -5.48 16.79
CA CYS A 77 25.92 -4.46 15.84
C CYS A 77 24.76 -4.00 14.94
N GLN A 78 23.83 -4.89 14.60
CA GLN A 78 22.62 -4.52 13.86
C GLN A 78 21.76 -3.55 14.67
N ILE A 79 21.56 -3.82 15.97
CA ILE A 79 20.73 -2.97 16.84
C ILE A 79 21.40 -1.61 17.06
N GLU A 80 22.70 -1.60 17.33
CA GLU A 80 23.47 -0.37 17.55
C GLU A 80 23.46 0.52 16.30
N LYS A 81 23.72 -0.05 15.12
CA LYS A 81 23.63 0.69 13.85
C LYS A 81 22.21 1.15 13.55
N THR A 82 21.20 0.32 13.81
CA THR A 82 19.80 0.75 13.66
C THR A 82 19.50 1.98 14.52
N LYS A 83 19.96 2.01 15.77
CA LYS A 83 19.79 3.17 16.66
C LYS A 83 20.52 4.39 16.14
N GLU A 84 21.77 4.24 15.69
CA GLU A 84 22.58 5.33 15.12
C GLU A 84 21.91 5.95 13.87
N PHE A 85 21.40 5.12 12.96
CA PHE A 85 20.72 5.61 11.75
C PHE A 85 19.29 6.07 11.99
N ALA A 86 18.61 5.57 13.03
CA ALA A 86 17.31 6.08 13.45
C ALA A 86 17.41 7.39 14.24
N SER A 87 18.51 7.61 14.96
CA SER A 87 18.75 8.82 15.77
C SER A 87 19.48 9.93 15.03
N ARG A 88 20.08 9.65 13.86
CA ARG A 88 20.38 10.72 12.90
C ARG A 88 19.07 11.48 12.70
N PRO A 89 18.97 12.75 13.15
CA PRO A 89 17.82 13.54 12.80
C PRO A 89 17.80 13.51 11.28
N GLN A 90 16.75 12.95 10.70
CA GLN A 90 16.49 13.13 9.28
C GLN A 90 16.58 14.64 9.08
N GLN A 91 17.67 15.07 8.44
CA GLN A 91 17.95 16.46 8.21
C GLN A 91 16.75 17.01 7.45
N GLN A 92 16.01 17.91 8.10
CA GLN A 92 15.33 19.01 7.45
C GLN A 92 14.46 18.61 6.25
N GLN A 93 13.39 17.88 6.50
CA GLN A 93 12.15 18.39 5.93
C GLN A 93 11.73 19.49 6.88
N GLN A 94 11.83 20.74 6.43
CA GLN A 94 10.93 21.78 6.90
C GLN A 94 9.53 21.20 6.70
N GLN A 95 8.99 20.50 7.70
CA GLN A 95 7.61 20.06 7.69
C GLN A 95 6.85 21.37 7.76
N GLU A 96 6.37 21.83 6.60
CA GLU A 96 5.28 22.80 6.59
C GLU A 96 4.27 22.31 7.64
N PRO A 97 3.78 23.21 8.51
CA PRO A 97 2.82 22.81 9.53
C PRO A 97 1.67 22.10 8.82
N ASP A 98 1.34 20.88 9.28
CA ASP A 98 0.29 20.07 8.67
C ASP A 98 -0.98 20.93 8.56
N ARG A 99 -1.55 21.07 7.36
CA ARG A 99 -2.75 21.91 7.16
C ARG A 99 -3.99 21.04 7.09
N CYS A 100 -5.10 21.54 7.63
CA CYS A 100 -6.40 20.88 7.54
C CYS A 100 -6.83 20.77 6.06
N ALA A 101 -7.15 19.56 5.60
CA ALA A 101 -7.57 19.32 4.22
C ALA A 101 -8.85 20.08 3.82
N MET A 102 -9.72 20.45 4.78
CA MET A 102 -10.98 21.14 4.50
C MET A 102 -10.92 22.67 4.68
N CYS A 103 -10.29 23.16 5.75
CA CYS A 103 -10.24 24.60 6.04
C CYS A 103 -8.86 25.25 5.87
N LYS A 104 -7.83 24.45 5.54
CA LYS A 104 -6.44 24.89 5.35
C LYS A 104 -5.78 25.55 6.57
N ALA A 105 -6.45 25.54 7.72
CA ALA A 105 -5.89 25.98 8.98
C ALA A 105 -4.71 25.10 9.38
N GLU A 106 -3.70 25.70 10.01
CA GLU A 106 -2.54 24.99 10.52
C GLU A 106 -2.96 24.09 11.68
N LEU A 107 -2.51 22.85 11.62
CA LEU A 107 -2.74 21.82 12.62
C LEU A 107 -1.48 21.74 13.48
N GLY A 108 -1.67 21.86 14.79
CA GLY A 108 -0.67 21.39 15.76
C GLY A 108 -0.91 19.92 16.10
N ASP A 109 -0.59 19.55 17.33
CA ASP A 109 -0.69 18.17 17.83
C ASP A 109 -2.12 17.57 17.85
N VAL A 110 -3.15 18.39 17.61
CA VAL A 110 -4.58 18.01 17.69
C VAL A 110 -5.17 17.64 16.31
N ALA A 111 -4.33 17.17 15.39
CA ALA A 111 -4.75 16.69 14.07
C ALA A 111 -5.51 15.36 14.17
N VAL A 112 -6.66 15.27 13.49
CA VAL A 112 -7.51 14.07 13.46
C VAL A 112 -7.47 13.43 12.09
N LYS A 113 -7.24 12.11 12.05
CA LYS A 113 -7.30 11.32 10.82
C LYS A 113 -8.76 11.07 10.41
N PRO A 114 -9.13 11.27 9.13
CA PRO A 114 -10.48 10.97 8.65
C PRO A 114 -10.76 9.47 8.70
N ARG A 115 -12.05 9.11 8.73
CA ARG A 115 -12.46 7.71 8.63
C ARG A 115 -12.19 7.17 7.23
N TRP A 116 -11.78 5.92 7.14
CA TRP A 116 -11.56 5.24 5.85
C TRP A 116 -12.83 5.18 4.98
N GLN A 117 -14.03 5.20 5.57
CA GLN A 117 -15.30 5.19 4.82
C GLN A 117 -15.60 6.51 4.09
N TRP A 118 -14.84 7.58 4.32
CA TRP A 118 -15.09 8.88 3.71
C TRP A 118 -14.37 9.07 2.37
N GLU A 119 -13.62 8.07 1.90
CA GLU A 119 -12.91 8.10 0.61
C GLU A 119 -12.03 9.35 0.44
N MET A 120 -11.46 9.86 1.53
CA MET A 120 -10.49 10.95 1.52
C MET A 120 -9.09 10.44 1.16
N GLU A 121 -8.24 11.32 0.64
CA GLU A 121 -6.86 10.97 0.28
C GLU A 121 -6.09 10.44 1.50
N PRO A 122 -5.33 9.32 1.37
CA PRO A 122 -4.52 8.80 2.45
C PRO A 122 -3.51 9.83 2.96
N GLY A 123 -3.38 9.96 4.28
CA GLY A 123 -2.48 10.94 4.89
C GLY A 123 -3.09 12.33 5.08
N THR A 124 -4.35 12.55 4.67
CA THR A 124 -5.05 13.79 4.99
C THR A 124 -5.33 13.93 6.49
N LEU A 125 -5.21 15.15 6.99
CA LEU A 125 -5.49 15.51 8.37
C LEU A 125 -6.58 16.58 8.45
N LEU A 126 -7.42 16.48 9.48
CA LEU A 126 -8.52 17.40 9.75
C LEU A 126 -8.39 18.02 11.14
N CYS A 127 -8.76 19.29 11.27
CA CYS A 127 -8.98 19.86 12.59
C CYS A 127 -10.27 19.30 13.20
N GLN A 128 -10.36 19.28 14.53
CA GLN A 128 -11.52 18.79 15.28
C GLN A 128 -12.88 19.35 14.77
N PRO A 129 -13.04 20.67 14.54
CA PRO A 129 -14.30 21.20 13.99
C PRO A 129 -14.65 20.68 12.60
N CYS A 130 -13.64 20.48 11.74
CA CYS A 130 -13.83 19.93 10.41
C CYS A 130 -14.22 18.44 10.49
N PHE A 131 -13.55 17.68 11.34
CA PHE A 131 -13.90 16.29 11.60
C PHE A 131 -15.36 16.17 12.09
N GLY A 132 -15.76 16.98 13.08
CA GLY A 132 -17.12 16.96 13.63
C GLY A 132 -18.21 17.28 12.59
N ARG A 133 -17.98 18.29 11.73
CA ARG A 133 -18.90 18.59 10.62
C ARG A 133 -19.02 17.43 9.64
N LYS A 134 -17.90 16.81 9.29
CA LYS A 134 -17.87 15.68 8.34
C LYS A 134 -18.53 14.44 8.93
N GLU A 135 -18.30 14.17 10.21
CA GLU A 135 -18.95 13.10 10.97
C GLU A 135 -20.46 13.30 11.04
N ALA A 136 -20.94 14.52 11.31
CA ALA A 136 -22.36 14.84 11.30
C ALA A 136 -22.99 14.65 9.91
N GLU A 137 -22.31 15.09 8.85
CA GLU A 137 -22.75 14.89 7.46
C GLU A 137 -22.86 13.40 7.12
N TYR A 138 -21.84 12.61 7.46
CA TYR A 138 -21.81 11.17 7.24
C TYR A 138 -22.92 10.45 8.00
N ASN A 139 -23.10 10.77 9.29
CA ASN A 139 -24.18 10.22 10.10
C ASN A 139 -25.57 10.61 9.56
N LYS A 140 -25.72 11.82 9.01
CA LYS A 140 -26.96 12.23 8.35
C LYS A 140 -27.25 11.37 7.12
N ARG A 141 -26.24 11.12 6.27
CA ARG A 141 -26.36 10.28 5.06
C ARG A 141 -26.70 8.81 5.38
N LEU A 142 -26.28 8.31 6.54
CA LEU A 142 -26.58 6.95 6.99
C LEU A 142 -27.98 6.79 7.60
N ASN A 143 -28.43 7.78 8.36
CA ASN A 143 -29.63 7.65 9.20
C ASN A 143 -30.89 8.29 8.60
N PHE A 144 -30.76 9.10 7.54
CA PHE A 144 -31.89 9.80 6.93
C PHE A 144 -32.01 9.48 5.43
N CYS A 145 -33.24 9.45 4.94
CA CYS A 145 -33.54 9.24 3.54
C CYS A 145 -33.05 10.43 2.71
N ALA A 146 -32.23 10.17 1.70
CA ALA A 146 -31.67 11.16 0.79
C ALA A 146 -32.74 11.88 -0.07
N THR A 147 -33.95 11.32 -0.19
CA THR A 147 -35.03 11.90 -1.00
C THR A 147 -36.04 12.69 -0.17
N CYS A 148 -36.51 12.14 0.95
CA CYS A 148 -37.57 12.76 1.75
C CYS A 148 -37.11 13.25 3.14
N GLY A 149 -35.85 13.01 3.51
CA GLY A 149 -35.32 13.41 4.82
C GLY A 149 -35.87 12.61 6.01
N ALA A 150 -36.72 11.60 5.79
CA ALA A 150 -37.26 10.77 6.88
C ALA A 150 -36.15 9.96 7.55
N LYS A 151 -36.21 9.83 8.89
CA LYS A 151 -35.32 8.96 9.65
C LYS A 151 -35.54 7.50 9.25
N ILE A 152 -34.47 6.83 8.86
CA ILE A 152 -34.49 5.42 8.45
C ILE A 152 -34.36 4.55 9.69
N GLY A 153 -35.16 3.48 9.75
CA GLY A 153 -35.09 2.47 10.81
C GLY A 153 -33.98 1.45 10.55
N PHE A 154 -34.21 0.23 11.00
CA PHE A 154 -33.25 -0.87 10.85
C PHE A 154 -33.00 -1.26 9.38
N ILE A 155 -34.05 -1.22 8.55
CA ILE A 155 -33.95 -1.61 7.14
C ILE A 155 -33.52 -0.40 6.29
N ARG A 156 -32.39 -0.54 5.61
CA ARG A 156 -31.79 0.49 4.75
C ARG A 156 -31.88 0.06 3.29
N TYR A 157 -32.17 1.00 2.40
CA TYR A 157 -32.26 0.76 0.96
C TYR A 157 -31.20 1.58 0.23
N ASN A 158 -30.29 0.90 -0.46
CA ASN A 158 -29.27 1.55 -1.27
C ASN A 158 -29.86 2.02 -2.61
N PRO A 159 -29.66 3.29 -3.01
CA PRO A 159 -29.99 3.75 -4.35
C PRO A 159 -29.25 2.93 -5.43
N LYS A 160 -29.89 2.70 -6.57
CA LYS A 160 -29.21 2.10 -7.73
C LYS A 160 -28.13 3.06 -8.26
N PRO A 161 -26.95 2.57 -8.73
CA PRO A 161 -25.89 3.43 -9.25
C PRO A 161 -26.34 4.39 -10.37
N ALA A 162 -27.26 3.93 -11.22
CA ALA A 162 -27.83 4.74 -12.31
C ALA A 162 -28.59 5.99 -11.81
N TRP A 163 -29.09 5.98 -10.57
CA TRP A 163 -29.86 7.09 -10.03
C TRP A 163 -29.01 8.26 -9.53
N LYS A 164 -27.68 8.07 -9.39
CA LYS A 164 -26.74 9.10 -8.93
C LYS A 164 -27.14 9.79 -7.61
N ILE A 165 -27.84 9.08 -6.73
CA ILE A 165 -28.19 9.55 -5.39
C ILE A 165 -27.12 9.08 -4.41
N GLN A 166 -26.55 10.00 -3.63
CA GLN A 166 -25.66 9.67 -2.51
C GLN A 166 -26.44 9.53 -1.21
N GLY A 167 -26.09 8.53 -0.39
CA GLY A 167 -26.73 8.26 0.89
C GLY A 167 -27.72 7.09 0.85
N GLN A 168 -28.58 7.01 1.87
CA GLN A 168 -29.54 5.93 2.05
C GLN A 168 -30.96 6.35 1.67
N MET A 169 -31.82 5.40 1.32
CA MET A 169 -33.25 5.64 1.06
C MET A 169 -34.14 4.87 2.03
N CYS A 170 -35.31 5.42 2.32
CA CYS A 170 -36.38 4.68 2.99
C CYS A 170 -37.13 3.79 1.99
N ARG A 171 -37.88 2.82 2.50
CA ARG A 171 -38.67 1.88 1.68
C ARG A 171 -39.60 2.59 0.70
N LYS A 172 -40.36 3.59 1.18
CA LYS A 172 -41.34 4.33 0.36
C LYS A 172 -40.70 4.96 -0.88
N CYS A 173 -39.66 5.77 -0.69
CA CYS A 173 -38.97 6.43 -1.80
C CYS A 173 -38.27 5.43 -2.74
N TRP A 174 -37.80 4.30 -2.22
CA TRP A 174 -37.18 3.27 -3.04
C TRP A 174 -38.21 2.56 -3.94
N ASP A 175 -39.38 2.21 -3.39
CA ASP A 175 -40.48 1.60 -4.14
C ASP A 175 -41.03 2.56 -5.20
N GLU A 176 -41.35 3.80 -4.82
CA GLU A 176 -41.85 4.83 -5.73
C GLU A 176 -40.92 5.04 -6.93
N ARG A 177 -39.61 5.05 -6.70
CA ARG A 177 -38.64 5.26 -7.77
C ARG A 177 -38.49 4.05 -8.69
N ASN A 178 -38.72 2.84 -8.19
CA ASN A 178 -38.75 1.64 -9.03
C ASN A 178 -40.04 1.52 -9.86
N GLN A 179 -41.12 2.18 -9.44
CA GLN A 179 -42.38 2.21 -10.17
C GLN A 179 -42.39 3.26 -11.29
N ARG A 180 -41.56 4.30 -11.20
CA ARG A 180 -41.32 5.26 -12.28
C ARG A 180 -40.55 4.57 -13.42
N LYS A 181 -41.28 4.08 -14.41
CA LYS A 181 -40.75 3.57 -15.68
C LYS A 181 -40.12 4.71 -16.49
#